data_AF-A0A3M1QZP1-F1
#
_entry.id   AF-A0A3M1QZP1-F1
#
_cell.length_a   1.000
_cell.length_b   1.000
_cell.length_c   1.000
_cell.angle_alpha   90.00
_cell.angle_beta   90.00
_cell.angle_gamma   90.00
#
_symmetry.space_group_name_H-M   'P 1'
#
loop_
_entity.id
_entity.type
_entity.pdbx_description
1 polymer ?
#
loop_
_entity_poly.entity_id
_entity_poly.type
_entity_poly.pdbx_seq_one_letter_code
_entity_poly.pdbx_strand_id
1 'polypeptide(L)' 'LLHRGIDEMIREIDASSSRLSLSLLLAALIIGSSLLMLSGQAPFLFGFPLLGLIGYLLAGCLGIWLIISFLRRGRF' A
#
# COMPACT_ATOMS: atom_id res chain seq x y z
N LEU A 1 15.63 -15.35 32.62
CA LEU A 1 16.56 -15.26 31.46
C LEU A 1 16.00 -15.92 30.19
N LEU A 2 14.99 -16.79 30.25
CA LEU A 2 14.46 -17.52 29.07
C LEU A 2 13.43 -16.77 28.18
N HIS A 3 13.01 -15.55 28.53
CA HIS A 3 11.93 -14.85 27.80
C HIS A 3 12.40 -13.75 26.82
N ARG A 4 13.66 -13.30 26.90
CA ARG A 4 14.16 -12.21 26.03
C ARG A 4 14.31 -12.60 24.57
N GLY A 5 14.71 -13.84 24.27
CA GLY A 5 14.95 -14.28 22.89
C GLY A 5 13.67 -14.31 22.05
N ILE A 6 12.52 -14.63 22.66
CA ILE A 6 11.23 -14.65 21.98
C ILE A 6 10.76 -13.21 21.70
N ASP A 7 10.88 -12.31 22.68
CA ASP A 7 10.52 -10.89 22.53
C ASP A 7 11.38 -10.16 21.47
N GLU A 8 12.64 -10.55 21.34
CA GLU A 8 13.58 -9.99 20.36
C GLU A 8 13.28 -10.53 18.96
N MET A 9 13.02 -11.83 18.83
CA MET A 9 12.59 -12.45 17.57
C MET A 9 11.24 -11.90 17.07
N ILE A 10 10.28 -11.69 17.98
CA ILE A 10 8.98 -11.07 17.63
C ILE A 10 9.19 -9.65 17.11
N ARG A 11 10.05 -8.85 17.76
CA ARG A 11 10.36 -7.49 17.30
C ARG A 11 11.00 -7.47 15.92
N GLU A 12 11.92 -8.39 15.64
CA GLU A 12 12.53 -8.49 14.31
C GLU A 12 11.52 -8.91 13.23
N ILE A 13 10.61 -9.83 13.56
CA ILE A 13 9.53 -10.26 12.66
C ILE A 13 8.57 -9.11 12.38
N ASP A 14 8.17 -8.34 13.39
CA ASP A 14 7.30 -7.17 13.22
C ASP A 14 7.96 -6.08 12.37
N ALA A 15 9.24 -5.79 12.63
CA ALA A 15 10.00 -4.81 11.84
C ALA A 15 10.12 -5.25 10.37
N SER A 16 10.35 -6.55 10.13
CA SER A 16 10.43 -7.11 8.78
C SER A 16 9.08 -7.11 8.08
N SER A 17 8.01 -7.43 8.81
CA SER A 17 6.62 -7.43 8.30
C SER A 17 6.16 -6.03 7.92
N SER A 18 6.55 -5.00 8.68
CA SER A 18 6.28 -3.60 8.35
C SER A 18 6.96 -3.16 7.05
N ARG A 19 8.24 -3.51 6.86
CA ARG A 19 8.97 -3.22 5.61
C ARG A 19 8.36 -3.96 4.41
N LEU A 20 7.94 -5.21 4.62
CA LEU A 20 7.25 -6.01 3.60
C LEU A 20 5.92 -5.36 3.19
N SER A 21 5.10 -4.94 4.16
CA SER A 21 3.83 -4.27 3.87
C SER A 21 4.02 -2.99 3.07
N LEU A 22 5.02 -2.17 3.41
CA LEU A 22 5.38 -0.97 2.65
C LEU A 22 5.80 -1.29 1.21
N SER A 23 6.65 -2.30 1.04
CA SER A 23 7.14 -2.75 -0.27
C SER A 23 5.99 -3.26 -1.16
N LEU A 24 5.06 -4.03 -0.57
CA LEU A 24 3.85 -4.53 -1.22
C LEU A 24 2.90 -3.40 -1.63
N LEU A 25 2.72 -2.40 -0.77
CA LEU A 25 1.89 -1.23 -1.05
C LEU A 25 2.45 -0.44 -2.25
N LEU A 26 3.77 -0.21 -2.27
CA LEU A 26 4.46 0.44 -3.39
C LEU A 26 4.30 -0.37 -4.69
N ALA A 27 4.52 -1.68 -4.64
CA ALA A 27 4.36 -2.55 -5.80
C ALA A 27 2.93 -2.53 -6.35
N ALA A 28 1.92 -2.66 -5.49
CA ALA A 28 0.51 -2.60 -5.88
C ALA A 28 0.12 -1.25 -6.49
N LEU A 29 0.69 -0.13 -5.98
CA LEU A 29 0.44 1.21 -6.49
C LEU A 29 1.04 1.40 -7.89
N ILE A 30 2.26 0.92 -8.11
CA ILE A 30 2.93 0.93 -9.42
C ILE A 30 2.17 0.08 -10.43
N ILE A 31 1.84 -1.17 -10.07
CA ILE A 31 1.12 -2.11 -10.94
C ILE A 31 -0.29 -1.59 -11.27
N GLY A 32 -1.02 -1.10 -10.26
CA GLY A 32 -2.34 -0.49 -10.45
C GLY A 32 -2.29 0.71 -11.39
N SER A 33 -1.32 1.61 -11.21
CA SER A 33 -1.12 2.75 -12.11
C SER A 33 -0.80 2.31 -13.53
N SER A 34 0.01 1.26 -13.71
CA SER A 34 0.37 0.74 -15.03
C SER A 34 -0.78 0.02 -15.74
N LEU A 35 -1.63 -0.71 -15.00
CA LEU A 35 -2.81 -1.40 -15.55
C LEU A 35 -3.84 -0.41 -16.09
N LEU A 36 -4.04 0.70 -15.39
CA LEU A 36 -4.93 1.78 -15.85
C LEU A 36 -4.45 2.39 -17.17
N MET A 37 -3.14 2.45 -17.39
CA MET A 37 -2.54 2.95 -18.64
C MET A 37 -2.74 1.97 -19.81
N LEU A 38 -2.76 0.66 -19.54
CA LEU A 38 -2.94 -0.37 -20.57
C LEU A 38 -4.40 -0.59 -20.97
N SER A 39 -5.35 -0.18 -20.13
CA SER A 39 -6.76 -0.58 -20.26
C SER A 39 -7.47 -0.09 -21.52
N GLY A 40 -6.99 0.93 -22.25
CA GLY A 40 -7.39 1.28 -23.63
C GLY A 40 -8.88 1.45 -23.99
N GLN A 41 -9.83 1.26 -23.06
CA GLN A 41 -11.26 1.02 -23.31
C GLN A 41 -12.20 1.72 -22.30
N ALA A 42 -11.71 2.63 -21.47
CA ALA A 42 -12.59 3.41 -20.61
C ALA A 42 -13.28 4.53 -21.41
N PRO A 43 -14.55 4.87 -21.12
CA PRO A 43 -15.22 6.02 -21.74
C PRO A 43 -14.39 7.28 -21.48
N PHE A 44 -13.85 7.84 -22.56
CA PHE A 44 -13.00 9.02 -22.51
C PHE A 44 -13.86 10.23 -22.14
N LEU A 45 -13.58 10.84 -21.00
CA LEU A 45 -14.05 12.17 -20.66
C LEU A 45 -12.85 13.10 -20.79
N PHE A 46 -12.92 14.03 -21.74
CA PHE A 46 -11.84 14.97 -22.05
C PHE A 46 -10.49 14.30 -22.44
N GLY A 47 -10.51 13.07 -22.97
CA GLY A 47 -9.30 12.35 -23.38
C GLY A 47 -8.62 11.53 -22.27
N PHE A 48 -9.17 11.53 -21.06
CA PHE A 48 -8.67 10.73 -19.94
C PHE A 48 -9.64 9.58 -19.58
N PRO A 49 -9.13 8.38 -19.24
CA PRO A 49 -9.96 7.26 -18.80
C PRO A 49 -10.55 7.55 -17.41
N LEU A 50 -11.85 7.85 -17.35
CA LEU A 50 -12.51 8.29 -16.11
C LEU A 50 -12.46 7.24 -15.00
N LEU A 51 -12.60 5.96 -15.37
CA LEU A 51 -12.43 4.82 -14.46
C LEU A 51 -11.01 4.76 -13.87
N GLY A 52 -10.01 5.13 -14.65
CA GLY A 52 -8.63 5.19 -14.16
C GLY A 52 -8.41 6.32 -13.17
N LEU A 53 -9.02 7.48 -13.40
CA LEU A 53 -8.93 8.60 -12.44
C LEU A 53 -9.59 8.25 -11.09
N ILE A 54 -10.77 7.63 -11.14
CA ILE A 54 -11.50 7.18 -9.94
C ILE A 54 -10.72 6.08 -9.22
N GLY A 55 -10.20 5.09 -9.95
CA GLY A 55 -9.39 4.01 -9.39
C GLY A 55 -8.09 4.51 -8.76
N TYR A 56 -7.41 5.46 -9.41
CA TYR A 56 -6.19 6.09 -8.89
C TYR A 56 -6.46 6.90 -7.61
N LEU A 57 -7.54 7.69 -7.59
CA LEU A 57 -7.95 8.44 -6.40
C LEU A 57 -8.33 7.51 -5.23
N LEU A 58 -9.10 6.44 -5.49
CA LEU A 58 -9.44 5.45 -4.47
C LEU A 58 -8.20 4.72 -3.96
N ALA A 59 -7.28 4.29 -4.84
CA ALA A 59 -6.04 3.63 -4.48
C ALA A 59 -5.12 4.54 -3.66
N GLY A 60 -4.97 5.81 -4.07
CA GLY A 60 -4.22 6.81 -3.31
C GLY A 60 -4.83 7.08 -1.93
N CYS A 61 -6.16 7.21 -1.85
CA CYS A 61 -6.85 7.43 -0.58
C CYS A 61 -6.71 6.22 0.36
N LEU A 62 -6.86 5.00 -0.15
CA LEU A 62 -6.64 3.77 0.61
C LEU A 62 -5.17 3.61 1.05
N GLY A 63 -4.21 3.95 0.19
CA GLY A 63 -2.79 3.93 0.52
C GLY A 63 -2.43 4.93 1.62
N ILE A 64 -2.92 6.17 1.52
CA ILE A 64 -2.78 7.20 2.56
C ILE A 64 -3.43 6.73 3.86
N TRP A 65 -4.63 6.17 3.80
CA TRP A 65 -5.31 5.63 4.98
C TRP A 65 -4.51 4.48 5.63
N LEU A 66 -3.89 3.60 4.85
CA LEU A 66 -3.02 2.54 5.36
C LEU A 66 -1.76 3.09 6.04
N ILE A 67 -1.10 4.07 5.41
CA ILE A 67 0.09 4.72 5.98
C ILE A 67 -0.26 5.39 7.30
N ILE A 68 -1.38 6.11 7.36
CA ILE A 68 -1.89 6.73 8.59
C ILE A 68 -2.23 5.66 9.63
N SER A 69 -2.83 4.53 9.23
CA SER A 69 -3.12 3.38 10.11
C SER A 69 -1.84 2.79 10.73
N PHE A 70 -0.80 2.60 9.94
CA PHE A 70 0.50 2.12 10.41
C PHE A 70 1.14 3.13 11.36
N LEU A 71 1.15 4.41 11.00
CA LEU A 71 1.76 5.47 11.82
C LEU A 71 1.00 5.71 13.13
N ARG A 72 -0.34 5.60 13.10
CA ARG A 72 -1.20 5.73 14.28
C ARG A 72 -1.13 4.50 15.21
N ARG A 73 -0.73 3.34 14.68
CA ARG A 73 -0.31 2.16 15.46
C ARG A 73 1.19 2.21 15.81
N GLY A 74 1.74 3.40 16.03
CA GLY A 74 2.96 3.62 16.80
C GLY A 74 2.81 3.23 18.29
N ARG A 75 2.23 2.06 18.57
CA ARG A 75 2.44 1.29 19.79
C ARG A 75 3.25 0.04 19.38
N PHE A 76 4.46 0.30 18.91
CA PHE A 76 5.57 -0.61 19.13
C PHE A 76 6.01 -0.51 20.60
#